data_AF-A0A3B1JQF4-F1
#
_entry.id   AF-A0A3B1JQF4-F1
#
_cell.length_a   1.000
_cell.length_b   1.000
_cell.length_c   1.000
_cell.angle_alpha   90.00
_cell.angle_beta   90.00
_cell.angle_gamma   90.00
#
_symmetry.space_group_name_H-M   'P 1'
#
loop_
_entity.id
_entity.type
_entity.pdbx_description
1 polymer ?
#
loop_
_entity_poly.entity_id
_entity_poly.type
_entity_poly.pdbx_seq_one_letter_code
_entity_poly.pdbx_strand_id
1 'polypeptide(L)'
;MAAGNLRPVLNTFTKQLQDTTASIINDARASQCWWNSISTSNMHTAICCVRTQMKHSDENAFLSTEFLRKTKYNPPAPQRTASQGRLHTNAELTSLRQFTGSCCCKVKIKMPPKARAAGKGKGPAKRKLAEEFPPGEILTDTAKKSWKLGAPIGQGGFGLLYLASDDTSRAVGADAPYVIKVEPSDNGPLFSELKFYMRAAKPDLIGSWIKSRKLKYLGVPKYWGSGLHEKSGNRYRFMVMDRFGTDLQKLFEEGGKRFPRKLVLQLGLKLLDILEYIHDHEYVHADIKASNLLLSYKNPNQVYLVDYGLAYRYSPDGVPKEYKEDPKRCHDGTIEFTSIDAHKGVSPSRRGDLEILGYCMIQWLCGRLPWEDKLQDPVYVRDSKLRYRDSIRDFMKSCFTPESEPEEMAKFMEEVKTLGYTDKPDYQKLRSILQQGLKSIGATDDDKLNFSVSVNGAGPSAAKATKRKKVLEKGAANDEADGSPAKKSRPPPKKEMNGAKKASPKKRLVESSTQTSPGVKRGRGRPKKTTTT
;
A
#
# COMPACT_ATOMS: atom_id res chain seq x y z
N MET A 1 -49.86 -30.35 52.42
CA MET A 1 -50.46 -30.60 51.09
C MET A 1 -49.51 -30.10 50.02
N ALA A 2 -49.51 -30.80 48.87
CA ALA A 2 -48.76 -30.54 47.63
C ALA A 2 -47.27 -30.95 47.57
N ALA A 3 -47.00 -32.25 47.75
CA ALA A 3 -45.95 -32.91 46.96
C ALA A 3 -46.55 -33.23 45.58
N GLY A 4 -46.29 -32.38 44.59
CA GLY A 4 -46.86 -32.46 43.25
C GLY A 4 -45.81 -32.73 42.16
N ASN A 5 -45.72 -34.00 41.74
CA ASN A 5 -45.34 -34.49 40.41
C ASN A 5 -44.16 -33.83 39.65
N LEU A 6 -42.93 -34.22 39.99
CA LEU A 6 -41.73 -34.07 39.13
C LEU A 6 -41.55 -35.23 38.11
N ARG A 7 -42.38 -36.28 38.18
CA ARG A 7 -42.31 -37.46 37.28
C ARG A 7 -42.62 -37.17 35.80
N PRO A 8 -43.53 -36.25 35.42
CA PRO A 8 -43.81 -35.99 34.01
C PRO A 8 -42.62 -35.34 33.30
N VAL A 9 -41.93 -34.40 33.96
CA VAL A 9 -40.82 -33.63 33.40
C VAL A 9 -39.58 -34.50 33.18
N LEU A 10 -39.26 -35.38 34.14
CA LEU A 10 -38.19 -36.37 33.95
C LEU A 10 -38.50 -37.32 32.79
N ASN A 11 -39.72 -37.83 32.68
CA ASN A 11 -40.09 -38.75 31.60
C ASN A 11 -40.00 -38.10 30.21
N THR A 12 -40.31 -36.81 30.08
CA THR A 12 -40.14 -36.07 28.83
C THR A 12 -38.66 -35.93 28.47
N PHE A 13 -37.80 -35.64 29.46
CA PHE A 13 -36.35 -35.50 29.26
C PHE A 13 -35.69 -36.84 28.87
N THR A 14 -36.08 -37.93 29.52
CA THR A 14 -35.55 -39.27 29.22
C THR A 14 -35.96 -39.74 27.83
N LYS A 15 -37.19 -39.44 27.39
CA LYS A 15 -37.66 -39.76 26.04
C LYS A 15 -36.91 -38.95 24.98
N GLN A 16 -36.66 -37.66 25.23
CA GLN A 16 -35.93 -36.79 24.32
C GLN A 16 -34.44 -37.21 24.17
N LEU A 17 -33.83 -37.69 25.26
CA LEU A 17 -32.49 -38.30 25.23
C LEU A 17 -32.47 -39.63 24.46
N GLN A 18 -33.47 -40.49 24.64
CA GLN A 18 -33.57 -41.76 23.90
C GLN A 18 -33.78 -41.55 22.40
N ASP A 19 -34.64 -40.60 22.00
CA ASP A 19 -34.90 -40.28 20.59
C ASP A 19 -33.65 -39.66 19.92
N THR A 20 -32.92 -38.81 20.63
CA THR A 20 -31.65 -38.24 20.14
C THR A 20 -30.58 -39.32 19.99
N THR A 21 -30.49 -40.25 20.94
CA THR A 21 -29.52 -41.36 20.90
C THR A 21 -29.85 -42.34 19.77
N ALA A 22 -31.14 -42.62 19.52
CA ALA A 22 -31.58 -43.46 18.42
C ALA A 22 -31.29 -42.83 17.04
N SER A 23 -31.42 -41.51 16.91
CA SER A 23 -31.05 -40.77 15.69
C SER A 23 -29.55 -40.85 15.41
N ILE A 24 -28.71 -40.67 16.44
CA ILE A 24 -27.24 -40.76 16.31
C ILE A 24 -26.80 -42.18 15.95
N ILE A 25 -27.43 -43.21 16.51
CA ILE A 25 -27.14 -44.63 16.18
C ILE A 25 -27.55 -44.96 14.73
N ASN A 26 -28.67 -44.41 14.25
CA ASN A 26 -29.11 -44.60 12.86
C ASN A 26 -28.20 -43.87 11.86
N ASP A 27 -27.71 -42.67 12.18
CA ASP A 27 -26.73 -41.95 11.36
C ASP A 27 -25.35 -42.65 11.34
N ALA A 28 -24.94 -43.24 12.47
CA ALA A 28 -23.73 -44.05 12.54
C ALA A 28 -23.86 -45.34 11.72
N ARG A 29 -25.03 -45.99 11.72
CA ARG A 29 -25.31 -47.18 10.89
C ARG A 29 -25.42 -46.83 9.40
N ALA A 30 -25.99 -45.68 9.05
CA ALA A 30 -26.02 -45.17 7.67
C ALA A 30 -24.59 -44.87 7.16
N SER A 31 -23.74 -44.30 8.02
CA SER A 31 -22.32 -44.06 7.74
C SER A 31 -21.53 -45.37 7.59
N GLN A 32 -21.82 -46.39 8.40
CA GLN A 32 -21.19 -47.71 8.29
C GLN A 32 -21.60 -48.45 6.99
N CYS A 33 -22.86 -48.33 6.56
CA CYS A 33 -23.33 -48.83 5.27
C CYS A 33 -22.68 -48.11 4.08
N TRP A 34 -22.39 -46.80 4.22
CA TRP A 34 -21.66 -46.04 3.22
C TRP A 34 -20.19 -46.45 3.11
N TRP A 35 -19.53 -46.71 4.25
CA TRP A 35 -18.15 -47.22 4.31
C TRP A 35 -18.00 -48.64 3.74
N ASN A 36 -18.96 -49.53 3.99
CA ASN A 36 -18.94 -50.89 3.43
C ASN A 36 -19.17 -50.92 1.91
N SER A 37 -19.74 -49.85 1.32
CA SER A 37 -19.91 -49.72 -0.13
C SER A 37 -18.67 -49.18 -0.86
N ILE A 38 -17.61 -48.78 -0.13
CA ILE A 38 -16.33 -48.28 -0.69
C ILE A 38 -15.24 -49.37 -0.65
N SER A 39 -15.54 -50.57 -0.15
CA SER A 39 -14.65 -51.73 -0.25
C SER A 39 -14.90 -52.51 -1.54
N THR A 40 -14.46 -51.97 -2.68
CA THR A 40 -14.04 -52.69 -3.91
C THR A 40 -13.89 -51.72 -5.09
N SER A 41 -12.93 -50.78 -5.03
CA SER A 41 -12.21 -50.27 -6.21
C SER A 41 -11.24 -49.12 -5.85
N ASN A 42 -9.95 -49.38 -6.10
CA ASN A 42 -8.86 -48.42 -6.36
C ASN A 42 -8.59 -47.29 -5.36
N MET A 43 -7.71 -47.62 -4.40
CA MET A 43 -7.20 -46.79 -3.30
C MET A 43 -6.13 -45.73 -3.72
N HIS A 44 -6.15 -45.21 -4.95
CA HIS A 44 -5.18 -44.20 -5.41
C HIS A 44 -5.78 -42.83 -5.74
N THR A 45 -7.11 -42.68 -5.65
CA THR A 45 -7.80 -41.40 -5.89
C THR A 45 -8.40 -40.78 -4.61
N ALA A 46 -8.45 -41.53 -3.50
CA ALA A 46 -9.06 -41.07 -2.24
C ALA A 46 -8.16 -40.15 -1.40
N ILE A 47 -6.85 -40.13 -1.64
CA ILE A 47 -5.90 -39.28 -0.89
C ILE A 47 -5.95 -37.80 -1.33
N CYS A 48 -6.56 -37.49 -2.49
CA CYS A 48 -6.71 -36.12 -2.98
C CYS A 48 -8.01 -35.43 -2.52
N CYS A 49 -9.00 -36.16 -1.99
CA CYS A 49 -10.30 -35.59 -1.59
C CYS A 49 -10.46 -35.34 -0.08
N VAL A 50 -9.58 -35.87 0.78
CA VAL A 50 -9.69 -35.68 2.24
C VAL A 50 -9.09 -34.35 2.74
N ARG A 51 -8.45 -33.55 1.87
CA ARG A 51 -7.89 -32.24 2.26
C ARG A 51 -8.84 -31.05 2.08
N THR A 52 -10.09 -31.27 1.67
CA THR A 52 -11.01 -30.18 1.30
C THR A 52 -12.34 -30.17 2.07
N GLN A 53 -12.51 -31.02 3.09
CA GLN A 53 -13.74 -31.02 3.92
C GLN A 53 -13.50 -31.13 5.45
N MET A 54 -12.39 -30.59 5.95
CA MET A 54 -12.23 -30.30 7.39
C MET A 54 -11.81 -28.83 7.58
N LYS A 55 -12.78 -27.93 7.42
CA LYS A 55 -12.80 -26.60 8.04
C LYS A 55 -14.25 -26.21 8.26
N HIS A 56 -14.90 -26.83 9.22
CA HIS A 56 -15.97 -26.21 10.00
C HIS A 56 -16.08 -26.98 11.33
N SER A 57 -16.21 -26.20 12.41
CA SER A 57 -16.29 -26.54 13.84
C SER A 57 -15.01 -27.05 14.51
N ASP A 58 -14.23 -26.12 15.05
CA ASP A 58 -13.50 -26.33 16.32
C ASP A 58 -14.37 -25.74 17.43
N GLU A 59 -14.83 -26.57 18.38
CA GLU A 59 -15.00 -26.17 19.77
C GLU A 59 -15.03 -27.44 20.66
N ASN A 60 -14.17 -27.42 21.69
CA ASN A 60 -14.03 -28.36 22.81
C ASN A 60 -13.32 -29.70 22.58
N ALA A 61 -12.07 -29.79 23.09
CA ALA A 61 -11.66 -30.74 24.15
C ALA A 61 -10.13 -30.71 24.31
N PHE A 62 -9.57 -29.92 25.23
CA PHE A 62 -9.19 -30.40 26.57
C PHE A 62 -9.94 -31.68 26.99
N LEU A 63 -9.17 -32.73 27.32
CA LEU A 63 -9.53 -34.11 27.69
C LEU A 63 -9.20 -35.15 26.60
N SER A 64 -7.94 -35.58 26.53
CA SER A 64 -7.55 -36.97 26.22
C SER A 64 -6.02 -37.13 26.28
N THR A 65 -5.43 -36.95 27.47
CA THR A 65 -4.05 -37.37 27.77
C THR A 65 -3.99 -38.75 28.44
N GLU A 66 -5.03 -39.57 28.32
CA GLU A 66 -5.12 -40.80 29.11
C GLU A 66 -5.81 -41.98 28.39
N PHE A 67 -5.53 -42.16 27.10
CA PHE A 67 -6.00 -43.37 26.38
C PHE A 67 -4.97 -44.07 25.47
N LEU A 68 -3.70 -43.63 25.47
CA LEU A 68 -2.60 -44.29 24.74
C LEU A 68 -1.48 -44.83 25.65
N ARG A 69 -1.83 -45.21 26.88
CA ARG A 69 -1.05 -46.15 27.69
C ARG A 69 -1.82 -47.46 27.79
N LYS A 70 -1.55 -48.37 26.85
CA LYS A 70 -1.65 -49.85 26.93
C LYS A 70 -2.08 -50.43 25.59
N THR A 71 -1.13 -50.62 24.69
CA THR A 71 -1.05 -51.85 23.87
C THR A 71 0.39 -51.99 23.39
N LYS A 72 1.04 -53.07 23.83
CA LYS A 72 2.35 -53.51 23.37
C LYS A 72 2.22 -54.02 21.94
N TYR A 73 3.01 -53.52 21.01
CA TYR A 73 3.44 -54.30 19.86
C TYR A 73 4.84 -53.86 19.43
N ASN A 74 5.74 -54.84 19.34
CA ASN A 74 7.19 -54.69 19.12
C ASN A 74 7.48 -54.87 17.62
N PRO A 75 8.27 -53.99 16.98
CA PRO A 75 8.75 -54.21 15.61
C PRO A 75 10.05 -55.03 15.60
N PRO A 76 10.34 -55.85 14.57
CA PRO A 76 11.69 -56.34 14.33
C PRO A 76 12.41 -55.47 13.28
N ALA A 77 13.70 -55.23 13.53
CA ALA A 77 14.73 -54.82 12.58
C ALA A 77 16.06 -55.46 13.04
N PRO A 78 17.16 -55.47 12.28
CA PRO A 78 17.36 -55.36 10.83
C PRO A 78 18.27 -56.49 10.28
N GLN A 79 18.48 -56.55 8.95
CA GLN A 79 19.72 -57.12 8.39
C GLN A 79 20.31 -56.21 7.30
N ARG A 80 21.62 -55.96 7.44
CA ARG A 80 22.51 -55.28 6.48
C ARG A 80 23.22 -56.34 5.64
N THR A 81 23.41 -56.09 4.35
CA THR A 81 24.65 -56.45 3.63
C THR A 81 24.92 -55.44 2.51
N ALA A 82 26.21 -55.25 2.21
CA ALA A 82 26.79 -54.26 1.33
C ALA A 82 27.36 -54.90 0.05
N SER A 83 27.53 -54.11 -1.03
CA SER A 83 28.62 -54.14 -2.05
C SER A 83 28.12 -53.42 -3.32
N GLN A 84 28.74 -52.29 -3.70
CA GLN A 84 29.80 -52.12 -4.71
C GLN A 84 29.40 -52.44 -6.17
N GLY A 85 29.59 -51.46 -7.06
CA GLY A 85 29.50 -51.64 -8.51
C GLY A 85 29.42 -50.33 -9.29
N ARG A 86 30.57 -49.72 -9.54
CA ARG A 86 30.80 -48.60 -10.49
C ARG A 86 30.99 -49.20 -11.90
N LEU A 87 30.51 -48.54 -12.97
CA LEU A 87 31.19 -48.32 -14.27
C LEU A 87 30.20 -47.83 -15.37
N HIS A 88 30.52 -46.65 -15.91
CA HIS A 88 30.62 -46.24 -17.33
C HIS A 88 29.45 -46.35 -18.36
N THR A 89 28.99 -45.14 -18.75
CA THR A 89 28.96 -44.50 -20.09
C THR A 89 28.38 -45.18 -21.34
N ASN A 90 27.52 -44.38 -22.01
CA ASN A 90 27.42 -44.06 -23.46
C ASN A 90 26.35 -44.69 -24.38
N ALA A 91 25.88 -43.79 -25.27
CA ALA A 91 25.21 -43.95 -26.58
C ALA A 91 23.70 -44.28 -26.57
N GLU A 92 22.81 -43.39 -27.01
CA GLU A 92 22.44 -43.08 -28.43
C GLU A 92 21.76 -44.28 -29.13
N LEU A 93 20.74 -44.20 -29.97
CA LEU A 93 19.73 -43.23 -30.42
C LEU A 93 18.84 -44.09 -31.36
N THR A 94 17.62 -43.60 -31.65
CA THR A 94 16.82 -43.90 -32.86
C THR A 94 16.01 -45.21 -32.99
N SER A 95 14.68 -45.00 -32.97
CA SER A 95 13.73 -45.36 -34.04
C SER A 95 13.45 -46.84 -34.35
N LEU A 96 12.20 -47.27 -34.11
CA LEU A 96 11.35 -47.74 -35.21
C LEU A 96 9.86 -47.59 -34.88
N ARG A 97 9.12 -47.10 -35.87
CA ARG A 97 7.67 -46.88 -35.89
C ARG A 97 6.90 -48.17 -36.22
N GLN A 98 5.68 -48.22 -35.67
CA GLN A 98 4.42 -48.72 -36.26
C GLN A 98 4.32 -50.20 -36.68
N PHE A 99 3.36 -50.91 -36.08
CA PHE A 99 2.23 -51.49 -36.82
C PHE A 99 1.01 -51.72 -35.89
N THR A 100 -0.13 -51.84 -36.54
CA THR A 100 -1.52 -51.50 -36.17
C THR A 100 -2.30 -52.54 -35.38
N GLY A 101 -3.38 -52.13 -34.69
CA GLY A 101 -4.43 -53.04 -34.21
C GLY A 101 -5.57 -52.36 -33.44
N SER A 102 -6.65 -52.05 -34.15
CA SER A 102 -7.89 -51.42 -33.66
C SER A 102 -8.75 -52.36 -32.80
N CYS A 103 -9.25 -51.89 -31.66
CA CYS A 103 -10.56 -52.34 -31.14
C CYS A 103 -11.29 -51.17 -30.47
N CYS A 104 -12.52 -50.94 -30.91
CA CYS A 104 -13.31 -49.74 -30.67
C CYS A 104 -14.51 -50.12 -29.77
N CYS A 105 -14.54 -49.63 -28.54
CA CYS A 105 -15.75 -49.62 -27.70
C CYS A 105 -16.00 -48.19 -27.22
N LYS A 106 -16.91 -47.47 -27.89
CA LYS A 106 -17.36 -46.12 -27.52
C LYS A 106 -18.46 -46.24 -26.45
N VAL A 107 -18.15 -45.89 -25.20
CA VAL A 107 -19.17 -45.54 -24.20
C VAL A 107 -19.36 -44.02 -24.23
N LYS A 108 -20.56 -43.57 -24.61
CA LYS A 108 -20.95 -42.15 -24.59
C LYS A 108 -21.38 -41.75 -23.18
N ILE A 109 -20.54 -41.02 -22.45
CA ILE A 109 -20.95 -40.33 -21.22
C ILE A 109 -21.47 -38.93 -21.61
N LYS A 110 -22.75 -38.68 -21.34
CA LYS A 110 -23.43 -37.41 -21.62
C LYS A 110 -23.15 -36.45 -20.46
N MET A 111 -22.32 -35.43 -20.67
CA MET A 111 -22.07 -34.39 -19.67
C MET A 111 -23.29 -33.45 -19.54
N PRO A 112 -23.62 -32.95 -18.34
CA PRO A 112 -24.69 -31.98 -18.15
C PRO A 112 -24.31 -30.62 -18.77
N PRO A 113 -25.31 -29.82 -19.21
CA PRO A 113 -25.05 -28.56 -19.91
C PRO A 113 -24.35 -27.54 -19.00
N LYS A 114 -23.35 -26.86 -19.57
CA LYS A 114 -22.65 -25.72 -18.94
C LYS A 114 -23.66 -24.70 -18.42
N ALA A 115 -23.64 -24.46 -17.11
CA ALA A 115 -24.31 -23.31 -16.51
C ALA A 115 -23.83 -22.03 -17.20
N ARG A 116 -24.78 -21.17 -17.58
CA ARG A 116 -24.51 -19.87 -18.19
C ARG A 116 -23.54 -19.09 -17.30
N ALA A 117 -22.49 -18.55 -17.92
CA ALA A 117 -21.53 -17.69 -17.24
C ALA A 117 -22.27 -16.59 -16.48
N ALA A 118 -22.09 -16.57 -15.16
CA ALA A 118 -22.52 -15.45 -14.33
C ALA A 118 -21.94 -14.17 -14.93
N GLY A 119 -22.80 -13.18 -15.14
CA GLY A 119 -22.43 -11.92 -15.79
C GLY A 119 -21.19 -11.33 -15.16
N LYS A 120 -20.25 -10.87 -16.00
CA LYS A 120 -19.13 -10.04 -15.58
C LYS A 120 -19.68 -8.94 -14.67
N GLY A 121 -19.41 -9.03 -13.37
CA GLY A 121 -19.64 -7.92 -12.47
C GLY A 121 -18.98 -6.69 -13.08
N LYS A 122 -19.74 -5.61 -13.27
CA LYS A 122 -19.17 -4.33 -13.67
C LYS A 122 -18.05 -4.06 -12.66
N GLY A 123 -16.83 -3.88 -13.16
CA GLY A 123 -15.74 -3.34 -12.34
C GLY A 123 -16.23 -2.03 -11.68
N PRO A 124 -15.63 -1.64 -10.54
CA PRO A 124 -16.00 -0.41 -9.86
C PRO A 124 -16.04 0.73 -10.88
N ALA A 125 -17.10 1.55 -10.85
CA ALA A 125 -17.25 2.67 -11.75
C ALA A 125 -15.96 3.50 -11.75
N LYS A 126 -15.42 3.84 -12.93
CA LYS A 126 -14.25 4.70 -13.05
C LYS A 126 -14.53 5.96 -12.24
N ARG A 127 -13.73 6.19 -11.19
CA ARG A 127 -13.90 7.33 -10.28
C ARG A 127 -13.76 8.62 -11.10
N LYS A 128 -14.61 9.61 -10.82
CA LYS A 128 -14.50 10.91 -11.46
C LYS A 128 -13.25 11.60 -10.94
N LEU A 129 -12.48 12.20 -11.85
CA LEU A 129 -11.39 13.09 -11.49
C LEU A 129 -11.98 14.47 -11.18
N ALA A 130 -11.33 15.22 -10.28
CA ALA A 130 -11.71 16.61 -10.05
C ALA A 130 -11.48 17.44 -11.31
N GLU A 131 -12.31 18.46 -11.52
CA GLU A 131 -11.99 19.48 -12.52
C GLU A 131 -10.83 20.35 -11.99
N GLU A 132 -10.02 20.89 -12.89
CA GLU A 132 -8.96 21.80 -12.48
C GLU A 132 -9.53 23.16 -12.03
N PHE A 133 -8.97 23.69 -10.94
CA PHE A 133 -9.28 25.00 -10.40
C PHE A 133 -8.24 26.01 -10.87
N PRO A 134 -8.65 27.23 -11.29
CA PRO A 134 -7.70 28.25 -11.71
C PRO A 134 -6.86 28.71 -10.52
N PRO A 135 -5.56 29.03 -10.73
CA PRO A 135 -4.76 29.71 -9.72
C PRO A 135 -5.45 31.01 -9.28
N GLY A 136 -5.48 31.27 -7.98
CA GLY A 136 -6.16 32.41 -7.37
C GLY A 136 -7.54 32.10 -6.78
N GLU A 137 -8.14 30.95 -7.10
CA GLU A 137 -9.37 30.47 -6.47
C GLU A 137 -9.21 30.42 -4.93
N ILE A 138 -10.23 30.89 -4.20
CA ILE A 138 -10.22 30.91 -2.74
C ILE A 138 -11.16 29.84 -2.19
N LEU A 139 -10.59 28.93 -1.39
CA LEU A 139 -11.31 27.88 -0.70
C LEU A 139 -11.43 28.27 0.77
N THR A 140 -12.63 28.15 1.35
CA THR A 140 -12.85 28.43 2.78
C THR A 140 -13.10 27.13 3.53
N ASP A 141 -12.29 26.86 4.54
CA ASP A 141 -12.39 25.64 5.32
C ASP A 141 -13.53 25.67 6.35
N THR A 142 -13.76 24.55 7.02
CA THR A 142 -14.80 24.43 8.04
C THR A 142 -14.58 25.35 9.26
N ALA A 143 -13.35 25.78 9.50
CA ALA A 143 -12.97 26.74 10.54
C ALA A 143 -13.06 28.20 10.07
N LYS A 144 -13.61 28.45 8.87
CA LYS A 144 -13.74 29.78 8.25
C LYS A 144 -12.40 30.44 7.90
N LYS A 145 -11.30 29.69 7.85
CA LYS A 145 -10.03 30.17 7.32
C LYS A 145 -10.05 30.04 5.80
N SER A 146 -9.63 31.10 5.12
CA SER A 146 -9.54 31.15 3.67
C SER A 146 -8.15 30.76 3.20
N TRP A 147 -8.10 30.01 2.12
CA TRP A 147 -6.89 29.50 1.49
C TRP A 147 -6.94 29.82 0.00
N LYS A 148 -5.89 30.47 -0.52
CA LYS A 148 -5.79 30.74 -1.95
C LYS A 148 -5.02 29.61 -2.64
N LEU A 149 -5.53 29.16 -3.79
CA LEU A 149 -4.85 28.19 -4.64
C LEU A 149 -3.79 28.85 -5.53
N GLY A 150 -2.68 28.15 -5.72
CA GLY A 150 -1.66 28.46 -6.71
C GLY A 150 -1.71 27.52 -7.90
N ALA A 151 -0.56 27.34 -8.55
CA ALA A 151 -0.42 26.41 -9.65
C ALA A 151 -0.69 24.95 -9.20
N PRO A 152 -1.26 24.11 -10.08
CA PRO A 152 -1.29 22.68 -9.86
C PRO A 152 0.15 22.13 -9.88
N ILE A 153 0.45 21.21 -8.96
CA ILE A 153 1.79 20.60 -8.82
C ILE A 153 1.80 19.10 -9.08
N GLY A 154 0.63 18.49 -9.17
CA GLY A 154 0.52 17.08 -9.47
C GLY A 154 -0.92 16.61 -9.47
N GLN A 155 -1.12 15.51 -10.15
CA GLN A 155 -2.35 14.74 -10.14
C GLN A 155 -2.01 13.38 -9.54
N GLY A 156 -2.49 13.13 -8.32
CA GLY A 156 -2.38 11.81 -7.70
C GLY A 156 -3.41 10.84 -8.27
N GLY A 157 -3.38 9.58 -7.81
CA GLY A 157 -4.33 8.55 -8.26
C GLY A 157 -5.81 8.87 -7.96
N PHE A 158 -6.09 9.81 -7.05
CA PHE A 158 -7.44 10.07 -6.56
C PHE A 158 -7.87 11.55 -6.59
N GLY A 159 -6.94 12.49 -6.81
CA GLY A 159 -7.20 13.93 -6.70
C GLY A 159 -6.13 14.83 -7.29
N LEU A 160 -6.42 16.13 -7.31
CA LEU A 160 -5.53 17.19 -7.77
C LEU A 160 -4.83 17.87 -6.58
N LEU A 161 -3.54 18.14 -6.72
CA LEU A 161 -2.73 18.86 -5.74
C LEU A 161 -2.37 20.24 -6.26
N TYR A 162 -2.63 21.25 -5.44
CA TYR A 162 -2.33 22.65 -5.71
C TYR A 162 -1.37 23.19 -4.66
N LEU A 163 -0.50 24.13 -5.07
CA LEU A 163 0.13 25.03 -4.11
C LEU A 163 -0.94 25.84 -3.37
N ALA A 164 -0.69 26.20 -2.12
CA ALA A 164 -1.62 26.99 -1.34
C ALA A 164 -0.93 27.95 -0.36
N SER A 165 -1.62 29.05 -0.08
CA SER A 165 -1.25 30.02 0.95
C SER A 165 -2.48 30.46 1.74
N ASP A 166 -2.28 30.77 3.02
CA ASP A 166 -3.26 31.44 3.85
C ASP A 166 -3.22 32.98 3.73
N ASP A 167 -2.19 33.55 3.08
CA ASP A 167 -2.21 34.93 2.63
C ASP A 167 -2.98 35.04 1.31
N THR A 168 -4.27 35.34 1.41
CA THR A 168 -5.16 35.52 0.26
C THR A 168 -4.97 36.86 -0.46
N SER A 169 -4.12 37.76 0.03
CA SER A 169 -3.87 39.06 -0.61
C SER A 169 -2.89 38.95 -1.78
N ARG A 170 -1.96 37.98 -1.74
CA ARG A 170 -0.91 37.81 -2.75
C ARG A 170 -1.21 36.69 -3.73
N ALA A 171 -0.47 36.64 -4.83
CA ALA A 171 -0.44 35.47 -5.69
C ALA A 171 0.37 34.36 -5.00
N VAL A 172 -0.05 33.10 -5.17
CA VAL A 172 0.63 31.95 -4.56
C VAL A 172 1.82 31.56 -5.42
N GLY A 173 3.02 31.79 -4.89
CA GLY A 173 4.29 31.54 -5.57
C GLY A 173 4.80 30.10 -5.46
N ALA A 174 5.92 29.83 -6.14
CA ALA A 174 6.59 28.53 -6.14
C ALA A 174 7.22 28.15 -4.79
N ASP A 175 7.22 29.04 -3.81
CA ASP A 175 7.71 28.88 -2.43
C ASP A 175 6.57 28.66 -1.41
N ALA A 176 5.33 28.55 -1.89
CA ALA A 176 4.14 28.33 -1.07
C ALA A 176 4.34 27.21 -0.03
N PRO A 177 4.01 27.44 1.26
CA PRO A 177 4.30 26.50 2.34
C PRO A 177 3.31 25.34 2.45
N TYR A 178 2.14 25.46 1.82
CA TYR A 178 1.06 24.47 1.91
C TYR A 178 0.73 23.88 0.55
N VAL A 179 0.08 22.71 0.60
CA VAL A 179 -0.60 22.12 -0.54
C VAL A 179 -2.06 21.85 -0.19
N ILE A 180 -2.92 21.96 -1.20
CA ILE A 180 -4.33 21.57 -1.09
C ILE A 180 -4.58 20.38 -2.01
N LYS A 181 -5.03 19.28 -1.41
CA LYS A 181 -5.53 18.11 -2.13
C LYS A 181 -7.03 18.25 -2.32
N VAL A 182 -7.51 18.08 -3.55
CA VAL A 182 -8.92 18.20 -3.94
C VAL A 182 -9.39 16.90 -4.59
N GLU A 183 -10.53 16.38 -4.12
CA GLU A 183 -11.25 15.26 -4.74
C GLU A 183 -12.74 15.56 -4.85
N PRO A 184 -13.47 14.99 -5.81
CA PRO A 184 -14.93 14.95 -5.76
C PRO A 184 -15.43 14.43 -4.40
N SER A 185 -16.46 15.07 -3.86
CA SER A 185 -16.92 14.81 -2.49
C SER A 185 -17.45 13.39 -2.24
N ASP A 186 -17.85 12.70 -3.31
CA ASP A 186 -18.30 11.31 -3.38
C ASP A 186 -17.14 10.29 -3.45
N ASN A 187 -15.89 10.73 -3.67
CA ASN A 187 -14.73 9.87 -3.59
C ASN A 187 -14.44 9.46 -2.14
N GLY A 188 -14.31 8.15 -1.90
CA GLY A 188 -14.04 7.55 -0.59
C GLY A 188 -12.60 7.72 -0.05
N PRO A 189 -11.53 7.64 -0.86
CA PRO A 189 -10.14 7.66 -0.34
C PRO A 189 -9.78 8.91 0.47
N LEU A 190 -10.03 10.12 -0.04
CA LEU A 190 -9.76 11.34 0.73
C LEU A 190 -10.61 11.43 2.00
N PHE A 191 -11.79 10.82 2.04
CA PHE A 191 -12.57 10.79 3.28
C PHE A 191 -11.87 9.97 4.38
N SER A 192 -11.35 8.78 4.05
CA SER A 192 -10.58 7.96 4.99
C SER A 192 -9.29 8.66 5.42
N GLU A 193 -8.54 9.20 4.47
CA GLU A 193 -7.31 9.96 4.71
C GLU A 193 -7.56 11.17 5.62
N LEU A 194 -8.58 11.97 5.32
CA LEU A 194 -8.95 13.14 6.12
C LEU A 194 -9.30 12.77 7.58
N LYS A 195 -9.94 11.61 7.81
CA LYS A 195 -10.26 11.15 9.17
C LYS A 195 -9.00 10.86 9.99
N PHE A 196 -7.95 10.30 9.39
CA PHE A 196 -6.65 10.17 10.04
C PHE A 196 -6.11 11.55 10.41
N TYR A 197 -6.00 12.46 9.43
CA TYR A 197 -5.40 13.78 9.65
C TYR A 197 -6.11 14.59 10.75
N MET A 198 -7.44 14.59 10.75
CA MET A 198 -8.25 15.28 11.75
C MET A 198 -8.11 14.70 13.16
N ARG A 199 -7.70 13.43 13.32
CA ARG A 199 -7.61 12.76 14.62
C ARG A 199 -6.20 12.68 15.16
N ALA A 200 -5.23 12.45 14.27
CA ALA A 200 -3.88 12.06 14.64
C ALA A 200 -2.79 12.95 14.02
N ALA A 201 -3.11 14.00 13.26
CA ALA A 201 -2.08 14.82 12.61
C ALA A 201 -2.24 16.33 12.85
N LYS A 202 -2.93 16.71 13.93
CA LYS A 202 -3.02 18.12 14.34
C LYS A 202 -1.64 18.62 14.81
N PRO A 203 -1.28 19.88 14.51
CA PRO A 203 0.00 20.45 14.92
C PRO A 203 0.31 20.30 16.41
N ASP A 204 -0.68 20.48 17.28
CA ASP A 204 -0.50 20.39 18.73
C ASP A 204 -0.23 18.96 19.22
N LEU A 205 -0.86 17.95 18.60
CA LEU A 205 -0.64 16.55 18.94
C LEU A 205 0.78 16.12 18.54
N ILE A 206 1.17 16.44 17.30
CA ILE A 206 2.53 16.17 16.80
C ILE A 206 3.57 16.91 17.66
N GLY A 207 3.34 18.19 17.96
CA GLY A 207 4.22 18.99 18.79
C GLY A 207 4.39 18.45 20.21
N SER A 208 3.30 17.96 20.81
CA SER A 208 3.32 17.35 22.14
C SER A 208 4.11 16.04 22.15
N TRP A 209 3.96 15.20 21.12
CA TRP A 209 4.72 13.96 20.99
C TRP A 209 6.22 14.21 20.79
N ILE A 210 6.59 15.15 19.92
CA ILE A 210 7.99 15.53 19.70
C ILE A 210 8.65 15.93 21.03
N LYS A 211 7.96 16.76 21.82
CA LYS A 211 8.45 17.19 23.14
C LYS A 211 8.57 16.03 24.13
N SER A 212 7.55 15.18 24.25
CA SER A 212 7.54 14.09 25.23
C SER A 212 8.59 13.01 24.91
N ARG A 213 8.85 12.76 23.62
CA ARG A 213 9.84 11.80 23.15
C ARG A 213 11.23 12.40 22.88
N LYS A 214 11.41 13.71 23.12
CA LYS A 214 12.66 14.47 22.88
C LYS A 214 13.19 14.31 21.45
N LEU A 215 12.29 14.27 20.47
CA LEU A 215 12.65 14.17 19.06
C LEU A 215 13.01 15.54 18.49
N LYS A 216 13.86 15.58 17.46
CA LYS A 216 14.13 16.82 16.70
C LYS A 216 12.96 17.20 15.79
N TYR A 217 12.30 16.20 15.22
CA TYR A 217 11.09 16.34 14.41
C TYR A 217 10.35 15.00 14.35
N LEU A 218 9.12 15.00 13.83
CA LEU A 218 8.36 13.79 13.51
C LEU A 218 7.89 13.89 12.06
N GLY A 219 8.13 12.84 11.27
CA GLY A 219 7.80 12.78 9.84
C GLY A 219 6.33 12.49 9.54
N VAL A 220 5.41 13.07 10.31
CA VAL A 220 3.95 13.03 10.05
C VAL A 220 3.53 14.41 9.53
N PRO A 221 2.90 14.51 8.35
CA PRO A 221 2.49 15.79 7.79
C PRO A 221 1.44 16.47 8.67
N LYS A 222 1.53 17.79 8.83
CA LYS A 222 0.56 18.53 9.63
C LYS A 222 -0.72 18.78 8.86
N TYR A 223 -1.84 18.59 9.55
CA TYR A 223 -3.17 18.99 9.11
C TYR A 223 -3.42 20.47 9.43
N TRP A 224 -3.82 21.24 8.43
CA TRP A 224 -4.09 22.68 8.59
C TRP A 224 -5.55 23.08 8.41
N GLY A 225 -6.35 22.26 7.72
CA GLY A 225 -7.76 22.56 7.48
C GLY A 225 -8.36 21.64 6.43
N SER A 226 -9.68 21.66 6.32
CA SER A 226 -10.42 20.95 5.28
C SER A 226 -11.79 21.56 5.09
N GLY A 227 -12.39 21.39 3.93
CA GLY A 227 -13.72 21.88 3.67
C GLY A 227 -14.39 21.22 2.49
N LEU A 228 -15.56 21.77 2.16
CA LEU A 228 -16.26 21.49 0.91
C LEU A 228 -16.24 22.75 0.07
N HIS A 229 -15.94 22.60 -1.21
CA HIS A 229 -15.97 23.67 -2.20
C HIS A 229 -16.94 23.30 -3.31
N GLU A 230 -17.78 24.24 -3.74
CA GLU A 230 -18.73 24.02 -4.82
C GLU A 230 -18.31 24.82 -6.05
N LYS A 231 -18.20 24.14 -7.19
CA LYS A 231 -17.83 24.76 -8.46
C LYS A 231 -18.56 24.06 -9.61
N SER A 232 -19.14 24.83 -10.52
CA SER A 232 -19.86 24.32 -11.69
C SER A 232 -20.98 23.31 -11.35
N GLY A 233 -21.62 23.44 -10.19
CA GLY A 233 -22.64 22.49 -9.71
C GLY A 233 -22.09 21.17 -9.13
N ASN A 234 -20.76 21.01 -9.10
CA ASN A 234 -20.09 19.87 -8.47
C ASN A 234 -19.58 20.25 -7.07
N ARG A 235 -19.54 19.26 -6.17
CA ARG A 235 -19.08 19.41 -4.79
C ARG A 235 -17.77 18.68 -4.62
N TYR A 236 -16.75 19.39 -4.13
CA TYR A 236 -15.40 18.90 -3.93
C TYR A 236 -15.04 18.92 -2.46
N ARG A 237 -14.35 17.88 -2.01
CA ARG A 237 -13.69 17.84 -0.70
C ARG A 237 -12.25 18.30 -0.88
N PHE A 238 -11.78 19.14 0.02
CA PHE A 238 -10.38 19.52 0.04
C PHE A 238 -9.76 19.37 1.43
N MET A 239 -8.45 19.17 1.44
CA MET A 239 -7.63 19.10 2.65
C MET A 239 -6.35 19.92 2.45
N VAL A 240 -5.99 20.68 3.49
CA VAL A 240 -4.80 21.53 3.53
C VAL A 240 -3.73 20.85 4.38
N MET A 241 -2.53 20.68 3.83
CA MET A 241 -1.40 20.03 4.50
C MET A 241 -0.06 20.71 4.15
N ASP A 242 1.00 20.33 4.88
CA ASP A 242 2.36 20.79 4.59
C ASP A 242 2.79 20.47 3.15
N ARG A 243 3.57 21.36 2.54
CA ARG A 243 4.23 21.08 1.27
C ARG A 243 5.53 20.30 1.45
N PHE A 244 5.74 19.32 0.58
CA PHE A 244 6.96 18.52 0.51
C PHE A 244 7.70 18.67 -0.82
N GLY A 245 8.93 18.16 -0.85
CA GLY A 245 9.80 18.07 -2.01
C GLY A 245 9.65 16.75 -2.75
N THR A 246 10.78 16.21 -3.21
CA THR A 246 10.83 14.95 -3.97
C THR A 246 10.46 13.75 -3.11
N ASP A 247 9.81 12.77 -3.74
CA ASP A 247 9.65 11.43 -3.17
C ASP A 247 10.95 10.61 -3.26
N LEU A 248 11.05 9.60 -2.39
CA LEU A 248 12.21 8.73 -2.31
C LEU A 248 12.25 7.70 -3.45
N GLN A 249 11.13 7.39 -4.11
CA GLN A 249 11.11 6.46 -5.25
C GLN A 249 11.91 7.05 -6.41
N LYS A 250 11.73 8.34 -6.70
CA LYS A 250 12.52 9.06 -7.69
C LYS A 250 14.02 9.01 -7.37
N LEU A 251 14.40 9.29 -6.12
CA LEU A 251 15.80 9.24 -5.69
C LEU A 251 16.37 7.82 -5.76
N PHE A 252 15.54 6.80 -5.48
CA PHE A 252 15.92 5.40 -5.58
C PHE A 252 16.22 5.01 -7.03
N GLU A 253 15.37 5.41 -7.97
CA GLU A 253 15.55 5.15 -9.40
C GLU A 253 16.76 5.90 -9.97
N GLU A 254 16.91 7.19 -9.67
CA GLU A 254 18.07 8.00 -10.07
C GLU A 254 19.38 7.47 -9.48
N GLY A 255 19.33 6.90 -8.27
CA GLY A 255 20.46 6.28 -7.57
C GLY A 255 20.81 4.85 -8.05
N GLY A 256 20.21 4.37 -9.13
CA GLY A 256 20.48 3.02 -9.66
C GLY A 256 19.78 1.90 -8.88
N LYS A 257 18.62 2.21 -8.27
CA LYS A 257 17.78 1.28 -7.48
C LYS A 257 18.51 0.66 -6.30
N ARG A 258 19.42 1.41 -5.65
CA ARG A 258 20.04 1.02 -4.38
C ARG A 258 20.32 2.25 -3.54
N PHE A 259 20.08 2.14 -2.25
CA PHE A 259 20.46 3.13 -1.26
C PHE A 259 21.66 2.67 -0.43
N PRO A 260 22.57 3.58 -0.04
CA PRO A 260 23.64 3.26 0.89
C PRO A 260 23.10 2.72 2.21
N ARG A 261 23.81 1.75 2.81
CA ARG A 261 23.39 1.10 4.07
C ARG A 261 23.12 2.10 5.20
N LYS A 262 24.00 3.11 5.37
CA LYS A 262 23.79 4.20 6.35
C LYS A 262 22.44 4.90 6.14
N LEU A 263 22.10 5.22 4.88
CA LEU A 263 20.84 5.89 4.54
C LEU A 263 19.63 5.03 4.91
N VAL A 264 19.64 3.74 4.55
CA VAL A 264 18.53 2.83 4.85
C VAL A 264 18.30 2.71 6.36
N LEU A 265 19.37 2.59 7.15
CA LEU A 265 19.27 2.51 8.61
C LEU A 265 18.76 3.81 9.23
N GLN A 266 19.22 4.97 8.73
CA GLN A 266 18.69 6.27 9.13
C GLN A 266 17.19 6.41 8.81
N LEU A 267 16.77 6.03 7.60
CA LEU A 267 15.36 6.01 7.21
C LEU A 267 14.54 5.09 8.10
N GLY A 268 15.03 3.88 8.38
CA GLY A 268 14.37 2.93 9.27
C GLY A 268 14.13 3.51 10.67
N LEU A 269 15.10 4.23 11.24
CA LEU A 269 14.92 4.90 12.53
C LEU A 269 13.82 5.97 12.49
N LYS A 270 13.82 6.83 11.44
CA LYS A 270 12.76 7.85 11.28
C LYS A 270 11.39 7.24 11.05
N LEU A 271 11.32 6.12 10.33
CA LEU A 271 10.06 5.43 10.09
C LEU A 271 9.54 4.74 11.35
N LEU A 272 10.40 4.17 12.19
CA LEU A 272 9.98 3.64 13.49
C LEU A 272 9.39 4.73 14.40
N ASP A 273 9.92 5.96 14.37
CA ASP A 273 9.34 7.09 15.12
C ASP A 273 7.94 7.47 14.62
N ILE A 274 7.75 7.47 13.29
CA ILE A 274 6.46 7.73 12.66
C ILE A 274 5.46 6.61 13.00
N LEU A 275 5.88 5.34 12.86
CA LEU A 275 5.04 4.18 13.11
C LEU A 275 4.63 4.10 14.57
N GLU A 276 5.56 4.29 15.52
CA GLU A 276 5.22 4.33 16.94
C GLU A 276 4.16 5.40 17.23
N TYR A 277 4.30 6.59 16.63
CA TYR A 277 3.32 7.66 16.80
C TYR A 277 1.93 7.28 16.27
N ILE A 278 1.83 6.87 15.00
CA ILE A 278 0.51 6.59 14.42
C ILE A 278 -0.16 5.38 15.10
N HIS A 279 0.64 4.38 15.48
CA HIS A 279 0.14 3.21 16.20
C HIS A 279 -0.38 3.58 17.60
N ASP A 280 0.30 4.49 18.32
CA ASP A 280 -0.18 5.00 19.61
C ASP A 280 -1.47 5.84 19.47
N HIS A 281 -1.70 6.40 18.28
CA HIS A 281 -2.94 7.09 17.91
C HIS A 281 -3.95 6.17 17.19
N GLU A 282 -3.83 4.85 17.39
CA GLU A 282 -4.78 3.82 16.93
C GLU A 282 -4.80 3.55 15.41
N TYR A 283 -3.85 4.09 14.65
CA TYR A 283 -3.79 3.96 13.20
C TYR A 283 -2.56 3.16 12.74
N VAL A 284 -2.75 2.35 11.70
CA VAL A 284 -1.67 1.76 10.89
C VAL A 284 -1.72 2.36 9.50
N HIS A 285 -0.58 2.44 8.82
CA HIS A 285 -0.44 3.04 7.49
C HIS A 285 -0.83 2.07 6.35
N ALA A 286 -0.42 0.81 6.45
CA ALA A 286 -0.63 -0.29 5.51
C ALA A 286 0.00 -0.17 4.11
N ASP A 287 0.57 0.99 3.74
CA ASP A 287 1.20 1.18 2.42
C ASP A 287 2.52 1.99 2.47
N ILE A 288 3.44 1.59 3.35
CA ILE A 288 4.77 2.20 3.43
C ILE A 288 5.57 1.76 2.19
N LYS A 289 6.12 2.74 1.47
CA LYS A 289 6.97 2.55 0.28
C LYS A 289 7.67 3.84 -0.09
N ALA A 290 8.71 3.78 -0.92
CA ALA A 290 9.51 4.95 -1.27
C ALA A 290 8.71 6.09 -1.93
N SER A 291 7.66 5.79 -2.69
CA SER A 291 6.81 6.81 -3.32
C SER A 291 5.88 7.54 -2.34
N ASN A 292 5.63 6.95 -1.17
CA ASN A 292 4.88 7.57 -0.07
C ASN A 292 5.81 8.24 0.97
N LEU A 293 7.11 8.28 0.70
CA LEU A 293 8.08 8.98 1.53
C LEU A 293 8.59 10.20 0.79
N LEU A 294 8.34 11.39 1.33
CA LEU A 294 8.75 12.65 0.73
C LEU A 294 9.72 13.39 1.64
N LEU A 295 10.70 14.07 1.03
CA LEU A 295 11.58 14.96 1.76
C LEU A 295 10.89 16.28 2.06
N SER A 296 11.24 16.91 3.19
CA SER A 296 10.83 18.28 3.46
C SER A 296 11.31 19.21 2.35
N TYR A 297 10.44 20.13 1.94
CA TYR A 297 10.79 21.17 0.97
C TYR A 297 11.92 22.08 1.48
N LYS A 298 12.08 22.20 2.80
CA LYS A 298 13.05 23.11 3.44
C LYS A 298 14.30 22.41 3.97
N ASN A 299 14.20 21.14 4.37
CA ASN A 299 15.29 20.39 4.98
C ASN A 299 15.43 18.99 4.38
N PRO A 300 16.44 18.73 3.53
CA PRO A 300 16.59 17.43 2.86
C PRO A 300 16.90 16.27 3.82
N ASN A 301 17.20 16.54 5.09
CA ASN A 301 17.41 15.52 6.12
C ASN A 301 16.14 15.12 6.88
N GLN A 302 14.98 15.66 6.49
CA GLN A 302 13.69 15.32 7.09
C GLN A 302 12.83 14.57 6.07
N VAL A 303 12.53 13.31 6.37
CA VAL A 303 11.59 12.47 5.61
C VAL A 303 10.22 12.45 6.30
N TYR A 304 9.17 12.44 5.49
CA TYR A 304 7.77 12.40 5.90
C TYR A 304 7.06 11.24 5.22
N LEU A 305 6.24 10.51 5.97
CA LEU A 305 5.32 9.50 5.44
C LEU A 305 4.00 10.17 5.08
N VAL A 306 3.60 10.08 3.82
CA VAL A 306 2.38 10.69 3.28
C VAL A 306 1.45 9.61 2.72
N ASP A 307 0.27 10.04 2.25
CA ASP A 307 -0.78 9.18 1.69
C ASP A 307 -1.34 8.16 2.68
N TYR A 308 -2.19 8.67 3.58
CA TYR A 308 -2.93 7.86 4.54
C TYR A 308 -4.26 7.34 3.95
N GLY A 309 -4.36 7.20 2.62
CA GLY A 309 -5.56 6.72 1.94
C GLY A 309 -5.94 5.27 2.28
N LEU A 310 -4.94 4.45 2.60
CA LEU A 310 -5.12 3.07 3.07
C LEU A 310 -4.99 2.92 4.60
N ALA A 311 -4.79 4.02 5.31
CA ALA A 311 -4.64 3.98 6.76
C ALA A 311 -5.88 3.40 7.43
N TYR A 312 -5.66 2.54 8.42
CA TYR A 312 -6.71 1.80 9.10
C TYR A 312 -6.66 2.04 10.61
N ARG A 313 -7.81 2.39 11.21
CA ARG A 313 -7.94 2.55 12.66
C ARG A 313 -8.04 1.15 13.30
N TYR A 314 -6.91 0.53 13.60
CA TYR A 314 -6.80 -0.86 14.05
C TYR A 314 -7.26 -1.06 15.50
N SER A 315 -7.26 -0.01 16.31
CA SER A 315 -7.60 -0.08 17.74
C SER A 315 -8.53 1.06 18.16
N PRO A 316 -9.74 1.17 17.58
CA PRO A 316 -10.64 2.27 17.91
C PRO A 316 -10.99 2.27 19.40
N ASP A 317 -10.78 3.41 20.04
CA ASP A 317 -11.10 3.64 21.44
C ASP A 317 -10.34 2.67 22.36
N GLY A 318 -9.09 2.35 21.97
CA GLY A 318 -8.21 1.44 22.70
C GLY A 318 -8.52 -0.05 22.56
N VAL A 319 -9.51 -0.46 21.74
CA VAL A 319 -9.89 -1.86 21.54
C VAL A 319 -9.33 -2.39 20.21
N PRO A 320 -8.28 -3.23 20.22
CA PRO A 320 -7.72 -3.80 19.00
C PRO A 320 -8.74 -4.66 18.26
N LYS A 321 -8.76 -4.57 16.93
CA LYS A 321 -9.53 -5.49 16.10
C LYS A 321 -9.00 -6.91 16.25
N GLU A 322 -9.92 -7.87 16.17
CA GLU A 322 -9.59 -9.29 16.20
C GLU A 322 -9.03 -9.76 14.86
N TYR A 323 -8.28 -10.86 14.90
CA TYR A 323 -7.80 -11.52 13.69
C TYR A 323 -8.98 -12.18 12.97
N LYS A 324 -9.28 -11.71 11.77
CA LYS A 324 -10.33 -12.29 10.93
C LYS A 324 -9.94 -12.18 9.47
N GLU A 325 -9.83 -13.32 8.79
CA GLU A 325 -9.60 -13.39 7.35
C GLU A 325 -10.88 -13.04 6.59
N ASP A 326 -10.79 -12.12 5.63
CA ASP A 326 -11.86 -11.80 4.69
C ASP A 326 -11.35 -11.94 3.25
N PRO A 327 -11.64 -13.08 2.58
CA PRO A 327 -11.21 -13.32 1.20
C PRO A 327 -11.65 -12.25 0.19
N LYS A 328 -12.63 -11.39 0.53
CA LYS A 328 -13.11 -10.30 -0.33
C LYS A 328 -12.25 -9.04 -0.25
N ARG A 329 -11.34 -8.94 0.71
CA ARG A 329 -10.48 -7.77 0.98
C ARG A 329 -8.99 -8.11 0.91
N CYS A 330 -8.64 -9.16 0.16
CA CYS A 330 -7.25 -9.58 0.00
C CYS A 330 -6.46 -8.61 -0.90
N HIS A 331 -5.16 -8.53 -0.64
CA HIS A 331 -4.18 -7.85 -1.49
C HIS A 331 -4.35 -6.32 -1.55
N ASP A 332 -4.99 -5.73 -0.53
CA ASP A 332 -4.96 -4.27 -0.34
C ASP A 332 -3.52 -3.80 -0.08
N GLY A 333 -3.16 -2.65 -0.65
CA GLY A 333 -1.80 -2.10 -0.62
C GLY A 333 -0.96 -2.49 -1.84
N THR A 334 0.33 -2.16 -1.76
CA THR A 334 1.29 -2.41 -2.85
C THR A 334 1.80 -3.86 -2.78
N ILE A 335 1.48 -4.69 -3.79
CA ILE A 335 1.62 -6.15 -3.75
C ILE A 335 3.03 -6.64 -3.37
N GLU A 336 4.08 -5.98 -3.85
CA GLU A 336 5.47 -6.31 -3.55
C GLU A 336 5.81 -6.12 -2.06
N PHE A 337 5.18 -5.17 -1.38
CA PHE A 337 5.48 -4.82 0.02
C PHE A 337 4.40 -5.23 1.02
N THR A 338 3.14 -5.39 0.60
CA THR A 338 2.02 -5.57 1.51
C THR A 338 2.20 -6.80 2.44
N SER A 339 1.71 -6.72 3.67
CA SER A 339 1.91 -7.76 4.69
C SER A 339 1.26 -9.10 4.32
N ILE A 340 1.74 -10.19 4.93
CA ILE A 340 1.09 -11.51 4.81
C ILE A 340 -0.37 -11.45 5.28
N ASP A 341 -0.68 -10.66 6.32
CA ASP A 341 -2.04 -10.45 6.82
C ASP A 341 -2.95 -9.84 5.75
N ALA A 342 -2.47 -8.81 5.03
CA ALA A 342 -3.20 -8.20 3.92
C ALA A 342 -3.39 -9.17 2.73
N HIS A 343 -2.42 -10.05 2.44
CA HIS A 343 -2.61 -11.12 1.45
C HIS A 343 -3.70 -12.13 1.85
N LYS A 344 -4.00 -12.27 3.13
CA LYS A 344 -5.08 -13.12 3.66
C LYS A 344 -6.40 -12.35 3.84
N GLY A 345 -6.43 -11.06 3.50
CA GLY A 345 -7.59 -10.19 3.68
C GLY A 345 -7.89 -9.92 5.16
N VAL A 346 -6.90 -10.05 6.03
CA VAL A 346 -7.00 -9.66 7.43
C VAL A 346 -6.85 -8.15 7.50
N SER A 347 -7.58 -7.52 8.43
CA SER A 347 -7.44 -6.08 8.65
C SER A 347 -5.99 -5.71 9.01
N PRO A 348 -5.44 -4.60 8.50
CA PRO A 348 -4.07 -4.20 8.83
C PRO A 348 -3.86 -3.98 10.34
N SER A 349 -2.69 -4.37 10.83
CA SER A 349 -2.27 -4.25 12.22
C SER A 349 -0.81 -3.76 12.32
N ARG A 350 -0.35 -3.49 13.54
CA ARG A 350 0.99 -2.92 13.80
C ARG A 350 2.13 -3.77 13.25
N ARG A 351 2.03 -5.11 13.36
CA ARG A 351 3.06 -6.02 12.81
C ARG A 351 3.12 -5.95 11.28
N GLY A 352 1.98 -5.69 10.63
CA GLY A 352 1.91 -5.55 9.17
C GLY A 352 2.73 -4.36 8.69
N ASP A 353 2.62 -3.20 9.34
CA ASP A 353 3.43 -2.02 9.02
C ASP A 353 4.94 -2.27 9.18
N LEU A 354 5.34 -2.99 10.25
CA LEU A 354 6.74 -3.35 10.48
C LEU A 354 7.26 -4.37 9.47
N GLU A 355 6.41 -5.31 9.04
CA GLU A 355 6.71 -6.28 7.99
C GLU A 355 6.95 -5.55 6.65
N ILE A 356 6.05 -4.62 6.29
CA ILE A 356 6.17 -3.77 5.09
C ILE A 356 7.47 -2.95 5.14
N LEU A 357 7.79 -2.34 6.28
CA LEU A 357 9.03 -1.59 6.49
C LEU A 357 10.27 -2.49 6.29
N GLY A 358 10.24 -3.71 6.81
CA GLY A 358 11.31 -4.69 6.62
C GLY A 358 11.55 -5.01 5.14
N TYR A 359 10.49 -5.29 4.38
CA TYR A 359 10.58 -5.51 2.94
C TYR A 359 11.12 -4.28 2.19
N CYS A 360 10.67 -3.08 2.55
CA CYS A 360 11.16 -1.83 1.96
C CYS A 360 12.67 -1.65 2.21
N MET A 361 13.12 -1.80 3.46
CA MET A 361 14.55 -1.64 3.80
C MET A 361 15.42 -2.66 3.06
N ILE A 362 14.98 -3.91 2.97
CA ILE A 362 15.71 -4.95 2.23
C ILE A 362 15.77 -4.59 0.74
N GLN A 363 14.65 -4.22 0.12
CA GLN A 363 14.61 -3.80 -1.27
C GLN A 363 15.53 -2.60 -1.52
N TRP A 364 15.55 -1.61 -0.63
CA TRP A 364 16.42 -0.45 -0.78
C TRP A 364 17.90 -0.81 -0.74
N LEU A 365 18.29 -1.88 -0.02
CA LEU A 365 19.67 -2.35 0.07
C LEU A 365 20.09 -3.22 -1.12
N CYS A 366 19.30 -4.23 -1.49
CA CYS A 366 19.65 -5.17 -2.56
C CYS A 366 19.14 -4.77 -3.95
N GLY A 367 18.19 -3.85 -4.01
CA GLY A 367 17.55 -3.31 -5.21
C GLY A 367 16.35 -4.10 -5.73
N ARG A 368 16.06 -5.28 -5.17
CA ARG A 368 14.92 -6.12 -5.58
C ARG A 368 14.53 -7.15 -4.52
N LEU A 369 13.25 -7.46 -4.41
CA LEU A 369 12.74 -8.57 -3.61
C LEU A 369 12.62 -9.87 -4.45
N PRO A 370 12.71 -11.05 -3.82
CA PRO A 370 12.75 -12.33 -4.54
C PRO A 370 11.49 -12.68 -5.36
N TRP A 371 10.38 -12.00 -5.10
CA TRP A 371 9.09 -12.25 -5.75
C TRP A 371 8.69 -11.19 -6.80
N GLU A 372 9.54 -10.18 -7.06
CA GLU A 372 9.23 -9.07 -7.97
C GLU A 372 8.98 -9.49 -9.43
N ASP A 373 9.53 -10.62 -9.88
CA ASP A 373 9.29 -11.10 -11.25
C ASP A 373 7.88 -11.69 -11.44
N LYS A 374 7.11 -11.89 -10.37
CA LYS A 374 5.79 -12.54 -10.40
C LYS A 374 4.72 -11.78 -9.61
N LEU A 375 4.79 -10.44 -9.61
CA LEU A 375 3.78 -9.60 -8.94
C LEU A 375 2.36 -9.75 -9.48
N GLN A 376 2.19 -10.30 -10.70
CA GLN A 376 0.86 -10.58 -11.27
C GLN A 376 0.18 -11.82 -10.65
N ASP A 377 0.89 -12.60 -9.84
CA ASP A 377 0.37 -13.75 -9.12
C ASP A 377 0.41 -13.48 -7.59
N PRO A 378 -0.68 -12.94 -7.01
CA PRO A 378 -0.74 -12.62 -5.59
C PRO A 378 -0.58 -13.84 -4.67
N VAL A 379 -0.91 -15.04 -5.16
CA VAL A 379 -0.76 -16.30 -4.42
C VAL A 379 0.72 -16.67 -4.35
N TYR A 380 1.44 -16.59 -5.48
CA TYR A 380 2.89 -16.80 -5.51
C TYR A 380 3.64 -15.83 -4.58
N VAL A 381 3.28 -14.55 -4.60
CA VAL A 381 3.89 -13.53 -3.74
C VAL A 381 3.64 -13.85 -2.27
N ARG A 382 2.40 -14.15 -1.88
CA ARG A 382 2.04 -14.55 -0.51
C ARG A 382 2.82 -15.77 -0.06
N ASP A 383 2.84 -16.82 -0.86
CA ASP A 383 3.47 -18.10 -0.50
C ASP A 383 5.00 -17.97 -0.44
N SER A 384 5.59 -17.07 -1.23
CA SER A 384 7.00 -16.69 -1.12
C SER A 384 7.28 -15.96 0.20
N LYS A 385 6.47 -14.95 0.55
CA LYS A 385 6.58 -14.22 1.82
C LYS A 385 6.44 -15.16 3.03
N LEU A 386 5.49 -16.10 2.99
CA LEU A 386 5.32 -17.12 4.04
C LEU A 386 6.58 -17.99 4.20
N ARG A 387 7.11 -18.55 3.10
CA ARG A 387 8.34 -19.34 3.12
C ARG A 387 9.52 -18.57 3.71
N TYR A 388 9.67 -17.32 3.31
CA TYR A 388 10.75 -16.46 3.78
C TYR A 388 10.56 -16.01 5.23
N ARG A 389 9.33 -15.81 5.70
CA ARG A 389 9.04 -15.59 7.13
C ARG A 389 9.39 -16.81 7.97
N ASP A 390 9.13 -18.02 7.46
CA ASP A 390 9.50 -19.26 8.16
C ASP A 390 11.03 -19.42 8.25
N SER A 391 11.76 -19.05 7.19
CA SER A 391 13.23 -19.05 7.13
C SER A 391 13.80 -17.69 6.70
N ILE A 392 14.00 -16.79 7.67
CA ILE A 392 14.62 -15.47 7.42
C ILE A 392 16.02 -15.63 6.85
N ARG A 393 16.76 -16.66 7.28
CA ARG A 393 18.09 -16.97 6.72
C ARG A 393 18.06 -17.18 5.20
N ASP A 394 17.08 -17.92 4.69
CA ASP A 394 16.97 -18.14 3.24
C ASP A 394 16.52 -16.87 2.52
N PHE A 395 15.73 -16.02 3.19
CA PHE A 395 15.37 -14.71 2.67
C PHE A 395 16.60 -13.83 2.48
N MET A 396 17.44 -13.72 3.50
CA MET A 396 18.68 -12.93 3.44
C MET A 396 19.63 -13.45 2.36
N LYS A 397 19.85 -14.76 2.27
CA LYS A 397 20.66 -15.39 1.20
C LYS A 397 20.12 -15.16 -0.21
N SER A 398 18.81 -15.05 -0.36
CA SER A 398 18.20 -14.76 -1.67
C SER A 398 18.38 -13.31 -2.12
N CYS A 399 18.65 -12.40 -1.18
CA CYS A 399 18.77 -10.96 -1.42
C CYS A 399 20.22 -10.47 -1.44
N PHE A 400 21.11 -11.10 -0.66
CA PHE A 400 22.48 -10.63 -0.43
C PHE A 400 23.50 -11.75 -0.65
N THR A 401 24.74 -11.37 -0.96
CA THR A 401 25.86 -12.31 -0.91
C THR A 401 26.30 -12.47 0.57
N PRO A 402 26.97 -13.58 0.93
CA PRO A 402 27.44 -13.79 2.31
C PRO A 402 28.31 -12.65 2.86
N GLU A 403 29.06 -11.96 1.99
CA GLU A 403 29.98 -10.87 2.35
C GLU A 403 29.25 -9.52 2.51
N SER A 404 28.04 -9.39 1.95
CA SER A 404 27.26 -8.14 1.93
C SER A 404 26.00 -8.21 2.78
N GLU A 405 25.76 -9.33 3.48
CA GLU A 405 24.55 -9.56 4.27
C GLU A 405 24.49 -8.63 5.49
N PRO A 406 23.46 -7.77 5.61
CA PRO A 406 23.28 -6.90 6.75
C PRO A 406 22.59 -7.65 7.91
N GLU A 407 23.37 -8.07 8.91
CA GLU A 407 22.89 -8.85 10.06
C GLU A 407 21.71 -8.18 10.80
N GLU A 408 21.70 -6.84 10.88
CA GLU A 408 20.62 -6.06 11.51
C GLU A 408 19.27 -6.22 10.79
N MET A 409 19.27 -6.48 9.47
CA MET A 409 18.02 -6.73 8.75
C MET A 409 17.46 -8.11 9.10
N ALA A 410 18.32 -9.12 9.22
CA ALA A 410 17.91 -10.45 9.68
C ALA A 410 17.32 -10.37 11.10
N LYS A 411 18.02 -9.70 12.02
CA LYS A 411 17.55 -9.47 13.40
C LYS A 411 16.23 -8.70 13.43
N PHE A 412 16.08 -7.65 12.62
CA PHE A 412 14.84 -6.88 12.52
C PHE A 412 13.67 -7.78 12.09
N MET A 413 13.84 -8.57 11.03
CA MET A 413 12.79 -9.46 10.52
C MET A 413 12.45 -10.59 11.50
N GLU A 414 13.45 -11.15 12.21
CA GLU A 414 13.20 -12.15 13.26
C GLU A 414 12.39 -11.54 14.41
N GLU A 415 12.67 -10.30 14.84
CA GLU A 415 11.85 -9.66 15.85
C GLU A 415 10.42 -9.41 15.38
N VAL A 416 10.23 -8.91 14.16
CA VAL A 416 8.90 -8.70 13.59
C VAL A 416 8.13 -10.03 13.47
N LYS A 417 8.81 -11.12 13.14
CA LYS A 417 8.20 -12.46 13.06
C LYS A 417 7.59 -12.91 14.38
N THR A 418 8.18 -12.55 15.53
CA THR A 418 7.68 -12.93 16.86
C THR A 418 6.35 -12.28 17.25
N LEU A 419 5.96 -11.20 16.58
CA LEU A 419 4.77 -10.43 16.95
C LEU A 419 3.46 -11.18 16.64
N GLY A 420 2.65 -11.36 17.67
CA GLY A 420 1.23 -11.65 17.58
C GLY A 420 0.45 -10.52 16.87
N TYR A 421 -0.74 -10.83 16.39
CA TYR A 421 -1.54 -9.90 15.58
C TYR A 421 -1.95 -8.64 16.36
N THR A 422 -2.27 -8.80 17.64
CA THR A 422 -2.68 -7.70 18.54
C THR A 422 -1.54 -7.15 19.38
N ASP A 423 -0.31 -7.67 19.24
CA ASP A 423 0.82 -7.31 20.09
C ASP A 423 1.21 -5.84 19.91
N LYS A 424 1.71 -5.22 20.98
CA LYS A 424 2.38 -3.92 20.91
C LYS A 424 3.85 -4.17 20.61
N PRO A 425 4.39 -3.71 19.47
CA PRO A 425 5.80 -3.88 19.16
C PRO A 425 6.71 -3.18 20.17
N ASP A 426 7.87 -3.79 20.46
CA ASP A 426 8.95 -3.11 21.15
C ASP A 426 9.77 -2.27 20.15
N TYR A 427 9.29 -1.05 19.88
CA TYR A 427 9.96 -0.13 18.96
C TYR A 427 11.38 0.22 19.42
N GLN A 428 11.65 0.21 20.72
CA GLN A 428 12.99 0.53 21.23
C GLN A 428 13.99 -0.58 20.93
N LYS A 429 13.56 -1.85 21.01
CA LYS A 429 14.36 -2.99 20.56
C LYS A 429 14.65 -2.92 19.06
N LEU A 430 13.64 -2.60 18.23
CA LEU A 430 13.82 -2.42 16.79
C LEU A 430 14.78 -1.27 16.46
N ARG A 431 14.67 -0.11 17.14
CA ARG A 431 15.63 1.00 17.01
C ARG A 431 17.04 0.56 17.40
N SER A 432 17.18 -0.19 18.48
CA SER A 432 18.48 -0.68 18.97
C SER A 432 19.16 -1.59 17.96
N ILE A 433 18.40 -2.43 17.25
CA ILE A 433 18.92 -3.29 16.17
C ILE A 433 19.47 -2.42 15.02
N LEU A 434 18.73 -1.42 14.56
CA LEU A 434 19.19 -0.53 13.49
C LEU A 434 20.39 0.34 13.90
N GLN A 435 20.40 0.82 15.15
CA GLN A 435 21.53 1.56 15.72
C GLN A 435 22.79 0.70 15.84
N GLN A 436 22.67 -0.59 16.17
CA GLN A 436 23.79 -1.53 16.12
C GLN A 436 24.31 -1.71 14.69
N GLY A 437 23.42 -1.77 13.70
CA GLY A 437 23.79 -1.75 12.27
C GLY A 437 24.59 -0.51 11.88
N LEU A 438 24.23 0.69 12.39
CA LEU A 438 25.01 1.91 12.15
C LEU A 438 26.42 1.80 12.75
N LYS A 439 26.51 1.30 14.00
CA LYS A 439 27.79 1.11 14.69
C LYS A 439 28.69 0.12 13.97
N SER A 440 28.15 -0.98 13.43
CA SER A 440 28.94 -2.01 12.74
C SER A 440 29.59 -1.51 11.45
N ILE A 441 29.00 -0.50 10.80
CA ILE A 441 29.60 0.18 9.63
C ILE A 441 30.40 1.45 10.00
N GLY A 442 30.70 1.66 11.28
CA GLY A 442 31.43 2.85 11.74
C GLY A 442 30.66 4.17 11.60
N ALA A 443 29.33 4.11 11.48
CA ALA A 443 28.45 5.28 11.39
C ALA A 443 27.75 5.55 12.73
N THR A 444 27.26 6.77 12.87
CA THR A 444 26.46 7.21 14.03
C THR A 444 25.07 7.65 13.59
N ASP A 445 24.14 7.70 14.54
CA ASP A 445 22.84 8.33 14.33
C ASP A 445 22.99 9.86 14.34
N ASP A 446 23.29 10.43 13.18
CA ASP A 446 23.58 11.86 12.99
C ASP A 446 22.46 12.64 12.28
N ASP A 447 21.32 11.99 12.05
CA ASP A 447 20.16 12.53 11.33
C ASP A 447 20.47 12.96 9.88
N LYS A 448 21.57 12.49 9.27
CA LYS A 448 21.93 12.89 7.90
C LYS A 448 21.44 11.88 6.88
N LEU A 449 20.54 12.32 6.00
CA LEU A 449 20.04 11.52 4.88
C LEU A 449 20.87 11.82 3.63
N ASN A 450 21.95 11.07 3.42
CA ASN A 450 22.78 11.20 2.24
C ASN A 450 22.37 10.20 1.15
N PHE A 451 21.81 10.73 0.06
CA PHE A 451 21.36 9.97 -1.10
C PHE A 451 22.45 9.77 -2.17
N SER A 452 23.63 10.40 -2.04
CA SER A 452 24.72 10.22 -2.99
C SER A 452 25.37 8.85 -2.82
N VAL A 453 25.41 8.04 -3.88
CA VAL A 453 26.25 6.85 -3.95
C VAL A 453 27.68 7.30 -4.30
N SER A 454 28.63 7.19 -3.36
CA SER A 454 30.03 7.42 -3.68
C SER A 454 30.51 6.28 -4.59
N VAL A 455 30.65 6.55 -5.87
CA VAL A 455 31.26 5.62 -6.82
C VAL A 455 32.77 5.64 -6.55
N ASN A 456 33.27 4.70 -5.75
CA ASN A 456 34.71 4.48 -5.61
C ASN A 456 35.20 3.67 -6.82
N GLY A 457 35.74 4.37 -7.82
CA GLY A 457 36.54 3.86 -8.92
C GLY A 457 37.44 4.99 -9.43
N ALA A 458 38.74 4.72 -9.54
CA ALA A 458 39.81 5.71 -9.68
C ALA A 458 39.74 6.66 -10.91
N GLY A 459 39.69 7.98 -10.63
CA GLY A 459 40.29 9.11 -11.38
C GLY A 459 39.77 9.51 -12.79
N PRO A 460 40.10 10.72 -13.30
CA PRO A 460 40.99 11.73 -12.72
C PRO A 460 40.33 13.08 -12.39
N SER A 461 41.16 13.87 -11.72
CA SER A 461 40.95 15.12 -10.97
C SER A 461 40.33 16.31 -11.70
N ALA A 462 39.82 17.22 -10.88
CA ALA A 462 39.14 18.47 -11.19
C ALA A 462 39.90 19.42 -12.11
N ALA A 463 39.14 20.15 -12.96
CA ALA A 463 39.54 21.44 -13.49
C ALA A 463 38.48 22.50 -13.18
N LYS A 464 38.86 23.47 -12.35
CA LYS A 464 38.13 24.71 -12.04
C LYS A 464 37.86 25.50 -13.32
N ALA A 465 36.59 25.75 -13.66
CA ALA A 465 36.22 26.72 -14.69
C ALA A 465 36.11 28.13 -14.08
N THR A 466 37.18 28.90 -14.23
CA THR A 466 37.22 30.34 -13.89
C THR A 466 36.65 31.13 -15.07
N LYS A 467 35.67 32.02 -14.80
CA LYS A 467 35.15 33.02 -15.76
C LYS A 467 36.30 33.85 -16.33
N ARG A 468 36.35 34.01 -17.66
CA ARG A 468 36.91 35.22 -18.31
C ARG A 468 36.29 35.47 -19.69
N LYS A 469 36.11 36.77 -19.95
CA LYS A 469 35.41 37.46 -21.04
C LYS A 469 36.44 38.01 -22.04
N LYS A 470 36.20 37.93 -23.35
CA LYS A 470 36.87 38.72 -24.42
C LYS A 470 36.06 38.53 -25.71
N VAL A 471 35.32 39.50 -26.25
CA VAL A 471 35.70 40.75 -26.96
C VAL A 471 36.49 40.48 -28.25
N LEU A 472 35.86 40.92 -29.35
CA LEU A 472 36.28 41.13 -30.75
C LEU A 472 37.71 41.70 -30.90
N GLU A 473 38.44 41.63 -32.03
CA GLU A 473 38.09 41.92 -33.43
C GLU A 473 39.31 41.60 -34.36
N LYS A 474 39.05 41.37 -35.67
CA LYS A 474 39.87 41.63 -36.90
C LYS A 474 41.33 41.12 -37.01
N GLY A 475 41.85 40.66 -38.16
CA GLY A 475 41.38 40.57 -39.55
C GLY A 475 42.57 40.31 -40.50
N ALA A 476 42.24 39.94 -41.76
CA ALA A 476 43.07 39.93 -42.99
C ALA A 476 44.22 38.87 -43.13
N ALA A 477 44.55 38.31 -44.29
CA ALA A 477 43.95 38.15 -45.63
C ALA A 477 44.88 37.24 -46.50
N ASN A 478 44.34 36.70 -47.61
CA ASN A 478 44.99 36.23 -48.86
C ASN A 478 45.71 34.84 -48.88
N ASP A 479 45.66 33.99 -49.93
CA ASP A 479 45.15 34.09 -51.32
C ASP A 479 45.03 32.67 -52.00
N GLU A 480 44.10 32.56 -52.99
CA GLU A 480 44.06 31.73 -54.25
C GLU A 480 44.09 30.16 -54.20
N ALA A 481 43.40 29.33 -55.02
CA ALA A 481 42.38 29.47 -56.07
C ALA A 481 41.78 28.09 -56.48
N ASP A 482 40.61 28.17 -57.16
CA ASP A 482 40.06 27.33 -58.23
C ASP A 482 38.87 26.34 -57.98
N GLY A 483 37.85 26.45 -58.86
CA GLY A 483 36.84 25.44 -59.17
C GLY A 483 35.39 25.67 -58.68
N SER A 484 34.51 26.23 -59.51
CA SER A 484 33.02 26.23 -59.39
C SER A 484 32.41 25.64 -60.69
N PRO A 485 31.11 25.24 -60.83
CA PRO A 485 29.93 25.87 -60.18
C PRO A 485 28.66 25.02 -59.85
N ALA A 486 27.68 25.74 -59.25
CA ALA A 486 26.20 25.62 -59.33
C ALA A 486 25.47 24.80 -58.23
N LYS A 487 24.35 25.22 -57.61
CA LYS A 487 23.43 26.37 -57.70
C LYS A 487 22.77 26.57 -56.32
N LYS A 488 22.66 27.82 -55.85
CA LYS A 488 21.88 28.26 -54.66
C LYS A 488 20.47 28.65 -55.07
N SER A 489 19.48 28.54 -54.17
CA SER A 489 18.53 29.64 -53.93
C SER A 489 17.87 29.54 -52.54
N ARG A 490 17.91 30.67 -51.82
CA ARG A 490 17.18 31.01 -50.59
C ARG A 490 15.88 31.77 -50.98
N PRO A 491 14.96 32.05 -50.04
CA PRO A 491 13.58 32.43 -50.31
C PRO A 491 13.39 33.94 -50.52
N PRO A 492 12.24 34.39 -51.06
CA PRO A 492 11.84 35.78 -51.10
C PRO A 492 10.67 36.14 -50.15
N PRO A 493 10.33 37.44 -50.00
CA PRO A 493 9.91 38.07 -48.74
C PRO A 493 8.49 38.71 -48.74
N LYS A 494 8.17 39.42 -47.64
CA LYS A 494 7.01 40.33 -47.45
C LYS A 494 6.98 41.50 -48.45
N LYS A 495 5.76 41.99 -48.80
CA LYS A 495 5.45 43.42 -49.03
C LYS A 495 3.94 43.73 -49.05
N GLU A 496 3.61 44.94 -48.60
CA GLU A 496 2.31 45.62 -48.48
C GLU A 496 1.75 46.17 -49.81
N MET A 497 0.44 46.53 -49.88
CA MET A 497 -0.04 47.93 -50.08
C MET A 497 -1.59 48.09 -50.18
N ASN A 498 -2.09 49.17 -49.54
CA ASN A 498 -3.24 50.09 -49.84
C ASN A 498 -4.68 49.55 -50.03
N GLY A 499 -5.79 50.19 -49.60
CA GLY A 499 -6.10 51.48 -48.96
C GLY A 499 -7.49 52.01 -49.41
N ALA A 500 -8.37 52.47 -48.50
CA ALA A 500 -9.50 53.44 -48.66
C ALA A 500 -10.54 53.30 -47.51
N LYS A 501 -10.66 54.23 -46.54
CA LYS A 501 -11.45 55.50 -46.46
C LYS A 501 -12.96 55.38 -46.11
N LYS A 502 -13.34 56.20 -45.10
CA LYS A 502 -14.67 56.71 -44.65
C LYS A 502 -15.51 55.75 -43.78
N ALA A 503 -16.26 56.15 -42.75
CA ALA A 503 -16.46 57.41 -42.02
C ALA A 503 -17.22 57.06 -40.71
N SER A 504 -17.02 57.82 -39.63
CA SER A 504 -17.90 57.82 -38.45
C SER A 504 -19.14 58.69 -38.72
N PRO A 505 -20.26 58.53 -37.97
CA PRO A 505 -20.48 59.48 -36.88
C PRO A 505 -21.23 58.96 -35.62
N LYS A 506 -20.80 59.54 -34.49
CA LYS A 506 -21.54 60.16 -33.36
C LYS A 506 -22.72 59.46 -32.63
N LYS A 507 -22.48 59.29 -31.33
CA LYS A 507 -23.23 59.77 -30.13
C LYS A 507 -24.77 59.80 -30.15
N ARG A 508 -25.36 59.19 -29.12
CA ARG A 508 -26.37 59.86 -28.27
C ARG A 508 -26.34 59.38 -26.82
N LEU A 509 -26.34 60.35 -25.92
CA LEU A 509 -26.49 60.29 -24.46
C LEU A 509 -27.90 60.82 -24.14
N VAL A 510 -28.65 60.20 -23.23
CA VAL A 510 -29.67 60.79 -22.30
C VAL A 510 -29.88 59.73 -21.19
N GLU A 511 -29.40 59.88 -19.95
CA GLU A 511 -29.88 60.65 -18.78
C GLU A 511 -31.21 60.18 -18.11
N SER A 512 -31.07 59.76 -16.84
CA SER A 512 -31.92 59.99 -15.63
C SER A 512 -33.44 59.69 -15.69
N SER A 513 -34.15 59.16 -14.69
CA SER A 513 -34.07 59.37 -13.23
C SER A 513 -35.06 58.44 -12.46
N THR A 514 -34.84 58.35 -11.13
CA THR A 514 -35.80 58.31 -9.99
C THR A 514 -36.64 57.06 -9.61
N GLN A 515 -36.33 56.55 -8.41
CA GLN A 515 -37.18 56.29 -7.21
C GLN A 515 -38.57 55.64 -7.41
N THR A 516 -38.95 54.56 -6.72
CA THR A 516 -39.45 54.56 -5.32
C THR A 516 -39.72 53.12 -4.82
N SER A 517 -39.50 52.86 -3.52
CA SER A 517 -40.19 51.80 -2.74
C SER A 517 -41.48 52.38 -2.13
N PRO A 518 -42.51 51.56 -1.81
CA PRO A 518 -42.68 50.98 -0.45
C PRO A 518 -43.31 49.56 -0.52
N GLY A 519 -43.48 48.72 0.51
CA GLY A 519 -43.29 48.77 1.95
C GLY A 519 -43.85 47.46 2.57
N VAL A 520 -43.17 46.98 3.60
CA VAL A 520 -43.64 46.29 4.83
C VAL A 520 -44.98 45.52 4.81
N LYS A 521 -44.93 44.21 5.16
CA LYS A 521 -45.84 43.60 6.16
C LYS A 521 -45.10 42.60 7.07
N ARG A 522 -45.22 42.85 8.38
CA ARG A 522 -44.85 41.99 9.53
C ARG A 522 -46.01 41.05 9.89
N GLY A 523 -45.68 39.92 10.55
CA GLY A 523 -46.58 39.15 11.43
C GLY A 523 -46.07 37.72 11.63
N ARG A 524 -45.36 37.41 12.74
CA ARG A 524 -45.85 36.70 13.96
C ARG A 524 -46.33 35.26 13.65
N GLY A 525 -45.93 34.18 14.32
CA GLY A 525 -45.19 33.97 15.56
C GLY A 525 -45.13 32.46 15.85
N ARG A 526 -44.18 32.07 16.71
CA ARG A 526 -43.91 30.71 17.20
C ARG A 526 -44.86 30.33 18.35
N PRO A 527 -45.08 29.02 18.61
CA PRO A 527 -44.86 28.55 19.98
C PRO A 527 -44.02 27.27 20.07
N LYS A 528 -43.28 27.17 21.19
CA LYS A 528 -42.56 25.99 21.67
C LYS A 528 -43.55 24.94 22.20
N LYS A 529 -43.22 23.65 22.08
CA LYS A 529 -43.61 22.63 23.06
C LYS A 529 -42.40 21.78 23.45
N THR A 530 -42.13 21.82 24.74
CA THR A 530 -41.39 20.85 25.56
C THR A 530 -42.26 19.61 25.78
N THR A 531 -41.64 18.43 25.81
CA THR A 531 -42.15 17.31 26.61
C THR A 531 -41.00 16.48 27.14
N THR A 532 -40.97 16.34 28.45
CA THR A 532 -40.23 15.37 29.24
C THR A 532 -41.13 14.14 29.42
N THR A 533 -40.58 12.96 29.19
CA THR A 533 -40.77 11.70 29.97
C THR A 533 -39.74 10.72 29.47
#